data_AF-A0A8S3WJT3-F1
#
_entry.id   AF-A0A8S3WJT3-F1
#
_cell.length_a   1.000
_cell.length_b   1.000
_cell.length_c   1.000
_cell.angle_alpha   90.00
_cell.angle_beta   90.00
_cell.angle_gamma   90.00
#
_symmetry.space_group_name_H-M   'P 1'
#
loop_
_entity.id
_entity.type
_entity.pdbx_description
1 polymer ?
#
loop_
_entity_poly.entity_id
_entity_poly.type
_entity_poly.pdbx_seq_one_letter_code
_entity_poly.pdbx_strand_id
1 'polypeptide(L)'
;MPLKNRPRIPSIPLSKRNWAVMTALNLMLVTYLEASRDLCETDLVLFGEAVAACRIIGAKLPMAGRVTKQSSAIPAWRKRLEDRIAKARALIGILTSFRSGNIRPRVVHSVKMAFPGTNMSLFQPDITQKLTGA
;
A
#
# COMPACT_ATOMS: atom_id res chain seq x y z
N MET A 1 16.72 8.09 -4.67
CA MET A 1 16.81 9.58 -4.67
C MET A 1 15.79 10.18 -3.71
N PRO A 2 16.19 11.07 -2.78
CA PRO A 2 15.28 11.70 -1.81
C PRO A 2 14.16 12.49 -2.50
N LEU A 3 12.94 12.48 -1.95
CA LEU A 3 11.77 13.20 -2.47
C LEU A 3 12.07 14.67 -2.80
N LYS A 4 12.75 15.38 -1.89
CA LYS A 4 13.17 16.78 -2.06
C LYS A 4 14.03 17.07 -3.30
N ASN A 5 14.67 16.05 -3.86
CA ASN A 5 15.54 16.17 -5.04
C ASN A 5 14.86 15.65 -6.32
N ARG A 6 13.60 15.17 -6.24
CA ARG A 6 12.90 14.61 -7.40
C ARG A 6 12.44 15.70 -8.36
N PRO A 7 12.78 15.62 -9.66
CA PRO A 7 12.17 16.50 -10.64
C PRO A 7 10.66 16.28 -10.65
N ARG A 8 9.92 17.35 -10.92
CA ARG A 8 8.47 17.25 -11.06
C ARG A 8 8.13 16.42 -12.30
N ILE A 9 7.31 15.39 -12.14
CA ILE A 9 6.79 14.62 -13.27
C ILE A 9 5.76 15.51 -14.00
N PRO A 10 5.93 15.78 -15.30
CA PRO A 10 4.98 16.55 -16.07
C PRO A 10 3.66 15.80 -16.24
N SER A 11 2.57 16.53 -16.42
CA SER A 11 1.30 15.91 -16.79
C SER A 11 1.40 15.36 -18.22
N ILE A 12 1.00 14.10 -18.40
CA ILE A 12 1.02 13.42 -19.69
C ILE A 12 -0.39 13.49 -20.29
N PRO A 13 -0.57 13.98 -21.52
CA PRO A 13 -1.87 14.03 -22.16
C PRO A 13 -2.40 12.61 -22.40
N LEU A 14 -3.70 12.41 -22.17
CA LEU A 14 -4.37 11.13 -22.37
C LEU A 14 -4.65 10.92 -23.86
N SER A 15 -3.75 10.22 -24.54
CA SER A 15 -3.93 9.72 -25.92
C SER A 15 -3.93 8.19 -25.92
N LYS A 16 -4.51 7.55 -26.95
CA LYS A 16 -4.48 6.07 -27.08
C LYS A 16 -3.06 5.51 -27.01
N ARG A 17 -2.11 6.19 -27.66
CA ARG A 17 -0.68 5.83 -27.62
C ARG A 17 -0.11 5.93 -26.21
N ASN A 18 -0.32 7.05 -25.52
CA ASN A 18 0.22 7.26 -24.18
C ASN A 18 -0.39 6.26 -23.18
N TRP A 19 -1.68 5.99 -23.33
CA TRP A 19 -2.36 4.98 -22.53
C TRP A 19 -1.79 3.58 -22.75
N ALA A 20 -1.54 3.18 -24.01
CA ALA A 20 -0.90 1.89 -24.30
C ALA A 20 0.50 1.78 -23.68
N VAL A 21 1.29 2.86 -23.70
CA VAL A 21 2.61 2.92 -23.03
C VAL A 21 2.45 2.73 -21.52
N MET A 22 1.55 3.46 -20.88
CA MET A 22 1.30 3.32 -19.43
C MET A 22 0.83 1.91 -19.08
N THR A 23 -0.03 1.30 -19.89
CA THR A 23 -0.50 -0.08 -19.67
C THR A 23 0.66 -1.08 -19.76
N ALA A 24 1.53 -0.95 -20.77
CA ALA A 24 2.70 -1.81 -20.91
C ALA A 24 3.67 -1.64 -19.72
N LEU A 25 3.92 -0.41 -19.28
CA LEU A 25 4.76 -0.15 -18.12
C LEU A 25 4.16 -0.70 -16.83
N ASN A 26 2.84 -0.55 -16.63
CA ASN A 26 2.14 -1.11 -15.48
C ASN A 26 2.22 -2.64 -15.44
N LEU A 27 2.20 -3.33 -16.58
CA LEU A 27 2.37 -4.79 -16.61
C LEU A 27 3.78 -5.20 -16.14
N MET A 28 4.80 -4.45 -16.55
CA MET A 28 6.18 -4.70 -16.09
C MET A 28 6.36 -4.34 -14.61
N LEU A 29 5.69 -3.27 -14.17
CA LEU A 29 5.78 -2.72 -12.82
C LEU A 29 5.40 -3.75 -11.74
N VAL A 30 4.44 -4.64 -12.01
CA VAL A 30 4.00 -5.68 -11.06
C VAL A 30 5.19 -6.50 -10.55
N THR A 31 6.08 -6.93 -11.44
CA THR A 31 7.24 -7.75 -11.07
C THR A 31 8.22 -7.01 -10.15
N TYR A 32 8.40 -5.71 -10.36
CA TYR A 32 9.26 -4.88 -9.51
C TYR A 32 8.61 -4.55 -8.16
N LEU A 33 7.28 -4.44 -8.12
CA LEU A 33 6.54 -4.21 -6.87
C LEU A 33 6.54 -5.45 -5.97
N GLU A 34 6.48 -6.65 -6.53
CA GLU A 34 6.57 -7.91 -5.76
C GLU A 34 7.94 -8.08 -5.10
N ALA A 35 9.00 -7.62 -5.76
CA ALA A 35 10.37 -7.67 -5.23
C ALA A 35 10.68 -6.56 -4.20
N SER A 36 9.80 -5.56 -4.07
CA SER A 36 9.99 -4.41 -3.19
C SER A 36 9.82 -4.79 -1.72
N ARG A 37 10.79 -4.43 -0.88
CA ARG A 37 10.83 -4.81 0.55
C ARG A 37 10.11 -3.82 1.45
N ASP A 38 10.05 -2.56 1.06
CA ASP A 38 9.45 -1.52 1.86
C ASP A 38 8.79 -0.40 1.04
N LEU A 39 8.13 0.53 1.74
CA LEU A 39 7.44 1.66 1.12
C LEU A 39 8.38 2.65 0.44
N CYS A 40 9.66 2.68 0.81
CA CYS A 40 10.66 3.56 0.22
C CYS A 40 11.13 3.01 -1.13
N GLU A 41 11.45 1.71 -1.20
CA GLU A 41 11.74 1.00 -2.44
C GLU A 41 10.55 1.07 -3.39
N THR A 42 9.33 0.87 -2.88
CA THR A 42 8.09 1.00 -3.66
C THR A 42 7.97 2.40 -4.28
N ASP A 43 8.21 3.44 -3.48
CA ASP A 43 8.17 4.83 -3.93
C ASP A 43 9.25 5.14 -4.99
N LEU A 44 10.43 4.53 -4.90
CA LEU A 44 11.49 4.65 -5.91
C LEU A 44 11.12 3.95 -7.22
N VAL A 45 10.55 2.74 -7.14
CA VAL A 45 10.09 1.94 -8.28
C VAL A 45 9.00 2.70 -9.04
N LEU A 46 7.99 3.21 -8.33
CA LEU A 46 6.91 4.02 -8.90
C LEU A 46 7.44 5.31 -9.54
N PHE A 47 8.40 5.97 -8.90
CA PHE A 47 9.02 7.17 -9.46
C PHE A 47 9.83 6.85 -10.74
N GLY A 48 10.56 5.74 -10.74
CA GLY A 48 11.32 5.26 -11.91
C GLY A 48 10.42 4.95 -13.10
N GLU A 49 9.28 4.30 -12.86
CA GLU A 49 8.27 4.02 -13.88
C GLU A 49 7.72 5.30 -14.50
N ALA A 50 7.33 6.28 -13.67
CA ALA A 50 6.82 7.56 -14.18
C ALA A 50 7.86 8.34 -15.00
N VAL A 51 9.14 8.27 -14.60
CA VAL A 51 10.25 8.85 -15.38
C VAL A 51 10.43 8.11 -16.71
N ALA A 52 10.33 6.78 -16.71
CA ALA A 52 10.40 5.96 -17.92
C ALA A 52 9.25 6.29 -18.88
N ALA A 53 8.02 6.40 -18.37
CA ALA A 53 6.84 6.82 -19.13
C ALA A 53 7.06 8.18 -19.81
N CYS A 54 7.54 9.17 -19.05
CA CYS A 54 7.85 10.48 -19.59
C CYS A 54 8.89 10.41 -20.71
N ARG A 55 9.94 9.61 -20.55
CA ARG A 55 10.98 9.44 -21.58
C ARG A 55 10.44 8.77 -22.85
N ILE A 56 9.67 7.69 -22.72
CA ILE A 56 9.10 6.96 -23.86
C ILE A 56 8.12 7.82 -24.65
N ILE A 57 7.35 8.67 -23.95
CA ILE A 57 6.36 9.57 -24.56
C ILE A 57 7.03 10.84 -25.12
N GLY A 58 8.30 11.11 -24.78
CA GLY A 58 9.03 12.30 -25.20
C GLY A 58 8.68 13.56 -24.39
N ALA A 59 8.11 13.39 -23.20
CA ALA A 59 7.83 14.49 -22.28
C ALA A 59 9.13 15.01 -21.65
N LYS A 60 9.33 16.33 -21.71
CA LYS A 60 10.51 16.97 -21.11
C LYS A 60 10.39 16.97 -19.59
N LEU A 61 11.27 16.24 -18.92
CA LEU A 61 11.43 16.31 -17.47
C LEU A 61 12.17 17.60 -17.11
N PRO A 62 11.66 18.44 -16.20
CA PRO A 62 12.36 19.63 -15.75
C PRO A 62 13.66 19.25 -15.04
N MET A 63 14.73 20.02 -15.28
CA MET A 63 16.02 19.82 -14.62
C MET A 63 15.88 19.92 -13.10
N ALA A 64 16.52 18.99 -12.38
CA ALA A 64 16.63 19.02 -10.93
C ALA A 64 17.30 20.34 -10.49
N GLY A 65 16.53 21.23 -9.85
CA GLY A 65 16.99 22.55 -9.42
C GLY A 65 16.05 23.71 -9.74
N ARG A 66 15.22 23.61 -10.79
CA ARG A 66 14.18 24.61 -11.13
C ARG A 66 12.79 24.26 -10.59
N VAL A 67 12.75 23.48 -9.52
CA VAL A 67 11.49 22.98 -8.97
C VAL A 67 11.08 23.90 -7.82
N THR A 68 10.02 24.67 -8.02
CA THR A 68 9.27 25.31 -6.92
C THR A 68 9.06 24.27 -5.83
N LYS A 69 9.50 24.57 -4.59
CA LYS A 69 9.48 23.67 -3.41
C LYS A 69 8.39 22.61 -3.57
N GLN A 70 8.78 21.37 -3.88
CA GLN A 70 7.84 20.27 -3.72
C GLN A 70 7.47 20.26 -2.25
N SER A 71 6.17 20.36 -1.96
CA SER A 71 5.67 20.13 -0.62
C SER A 71 6.30 18.82 -0.13
N SER A 72 6.94 18.84 1.04
CA SER A 72 7.49 17.65 1.69
C SER A 72 6.41 16.62 2.07
N ALA A 73 5.18 16.84 1.62
CA ALA A 73 4.04 15.97 1.80
C ALA A 73 4.35 14.56 1.27
N ILE A 74 4.22 13.61 2.18
CA ILE A 74 4.17 12.18 1.89
C ILE A 74 3.12 11.96 0.79
N PRO A 75 3.42 11.17 -0.27
CA PRO A 75 2.45 10.87 -1.30
C PRO A 75 1.14 10.30 -0.73
N ALA A 76 0.00 10.72 -1.26
CA ALA A 76 -1.31 10.30 -0.77
C ALA A 76 -1.52 8.78 -0.81
N TRP A 77 -0.93 8.08 -1.80
CA TRP A 77 -0.97 6.61 -1.87
C TRP A 77 -0.23 5.98 -0.69
N ARG A 78 0.91 6.54 -0.29
CA ARG A 78 1.74 6.02 0.81
C ARG A 78 0.99 6.15 2.13
N LYS A 79 0.41 7.32 2.39
CA LYS A 79 -0.43 7.54 3.58
C LYS A 79 -1.59 6.54 3.65
N ARG A 80 -2.29 6.31 2.53
CA ARG A 80 -3.40 5.34 2.47
C ARG A 80 -2.94 3.90 2.76
N LEU A 81 -1.75 3.50 2.29
CA LEU A 81 -1.19 2.18 2.60
C LEU A 81 -0.77 2.07 4.07
N GLU A 82 -0.09 3.08 4.59
CA GLU A 82 0.29 3.14 6.01
C GLU A 82 -0.93 3.03 6.92
N ASP A 83 -2.02 3.74 6.63
CA ASP A 83 -3.29 3.65 7.37
C ASP A 83 -3.90 2.24 7.31
N ARG A 84 -3.85 1.58 6.14
CA ARG A 84 -4.35 0.19 5.99
C ARG A 84 -3.50 -0.79 6.78
N ILE A 85 -2.18 -0.64 6.75
CA ILE A 85 -1.24 -1.46 7.53
C ILE A 85 -1.49 -1.27 9.03
N ALA A 86 -1.68 -0.03 9.48
CA ALA A 86 -1.98 0.28 10.88
C ALA A 86 -3.28 -0.39 11.34
N LYS A 87 -4.35 -0.31 10.54
CA LYS A 87 -5.62 -0.99 10.81
C LYS A 87 -5.47 -2.51 10.86
N ALA A 88 -4.69 -3.10 9.94
CA ALA A 88 -4.42 -4.53 9.94
C ALA A 88 -3.65 -4.97 11.20
N ARG A 89 -2.61 -4.23 11.59
CA ARG A 89 -1.86 -4.49 12.84
C ARG A 89 -2.74 -4.40 14.07
N ALA A 90 -3.62 -3.41 14.13
CA ALA A 90 -4.59 -3.28 15.22
C ALA A 90 -5.53 -4.48 15.29
N LEU A 91 -6.05 -4.95 14.15
CA LEU A 91 -6.89 -6.14 14.08
C LEU A 91 -6.14 -7.40 14.51
N ILE A 92 -4.88 -7.58 14.07
CA ILE A 92 -4.01 -8.68 14.52
C ILE A 92 -3.87 -8.65 16.04
N GLY A 93 -3.59 -7.49 16.64
CA GLY A 93 -3.45 -7.33 18.09
C GLY A 93 -4.73 -7.69 18.87
N ILE A 94 -5.90 -7.34 18.31
CA ILE A 94 -7.21 -7.72 18.88
C ILE A 94 -7.39 -9.24 18.81
N LEU A 95 -7.07 -9.86 17.67
CA LEU A 95 -7.20 -11.31 17.48
C LEU A 95 -6.22 -12.11 18.35
N THR A 96 -4.98 -11.65 18.51
CA THR A 96 -4.01 -12.29 19.41
C THR A 96 -4.46 -12.18 20.86
N SER A 97 -5.02 -11.03 21.26
CA SER A 97 -5.58 -10.85 22.61
C SER A 97 -6.78 -11.76 22.85
N PHE A 98 -7.66 -11.89 21.86
CA PHE A 98 -8.80 -12.82 21.94
C PHE A 98 -8.32 -14.27 22.06
N ARG A 99 -7.33 -14.68 21.23
CA ARG A 99 -6.71 -16.01 21.27
C ARG A 99 -6.06 -16.31 22.62
N SER A 100 -5.50 -15.32 23.32
CA SER A 100 -4.92 -15.49 24.65
C SER A 100 -5.97 -15.54 25.78
N GLY A 101 -7.26 -15.65 25.45
CA GLY A 101 -8.35 -15.77 26.44
C GLY A 101 -8.93 -14.44 26.93
N ASN A 102 -8.65 -13.32 26.26
CA ASN A 102 -9.26 -12.04 26.63
C ASN A 102 -10.69 -11.94 26.08
N ILE A 103 -11.68 -12.16 26.96
CA ILE A 103 -13.11 -12.14 26.63
C ILE A 103 -13.77 -10.79 26.98
N ARG A 104 -12.99 -9.70 27.08
CA ARG A 104 -13.56 -8.37 27.33
C ARG A 104 -14.59 -8.04 26.22
N PRO A 105 -15.77 -7.47 26.56
CA PRO A 105 -16.84 -7.22 25.59
C PRO A 105 -16.39 -6.45 24.35
N ARG A 106 -15.47 -5.49 24.52
CA ARG A 106 -14.90 -4.70 23.42
C ARG A 106 -14.09 -5.54 22.43
N VAL A 107 -13.26 -6.47 22.93
CA VAL A 107 -12.44 -7.37 22.09
C VAL A 107 -13.35 -8.31 21.32
N VAL A 108 -14.30 -8.93 22.01
CA VAL A 108 -15.33 -9.81 21.43
C VAL A 108 -16.14 -9.11 20.34
N HIS A 109 -16.60 -7.89 20.62
CA HIS A 109 -17.36 -7.09 19.66
C HIS A 109 -16.52 -6.75 18.44
N SER A 110 -15.26 -6.31 18.62
CA SER A 110 -14.35 -6.04 17.50
C SER A 110 -14.09 -7.27 16.63
N VAL A 111 -13.94 -8.45 17.23
CA VAL A 111 -13.76 -9.71 16.51
C VAL A 111 -15.03 -10.08 15.72
N LYS A 112 -16.22 -9.98 16.32
CA LYS A 112 -17.49 -10.21 15.61
C LYS A 112 -17.73 -9.25 14.45
N MET A 113 -17.40 -7.97 14.63
CA MET A 113 -17.55 -6.95 13.57
C MET A 113 -16.53 -7.14 12.44
N ALA A 114 -15.34 -7.65 12.74
CA ALA A 114 -14.31 -7.90 11.72
C ALA A 114 -14.61 -9.14 10.86
N PHE A 115 -15.35 -10.12 11.38
CA PHE A 115 -15.70 -11.35 10.68
C PHE A 115 -17.21 -11.61 10.71
N PRO A 116 -18.04 -10.75 10.10
CA PRO A 116 -19.48 -10.94 10.07
C PRO A 116 -19.82 -12.27 9.38
N GLY A 117 -20.71 -13.06 9.99
CA GLY A 117 -21.15 -14.36 9.47
C GLY A 117 -20.28 -15.56 9.87
N THR A 118 -19.12 -15.35 10.50
CA THR A 118 -18.49 -16.44 11.26
C THR A 118 -19.27 -16.58 12.57
N ASN A 119 -20.01 -17.68 12.75
CA ASN A 119 -20.74 -18.00 13.98
C ASN A 119 -19.76 -18.29 15.14
N MET A 120 -18.94 -17.31 15.52
CA MET A 120 -17.99 -17.40 16.61
C MET A 120 -18.77 -17.44 17.93
N SER A 121 -19.08 -18.66 18.36
CA SER A 121 -19.57 -18.93 19.71
C SER A 121 -18.42 -18.73 20.69
N LEU A 122 -18.60 -17.81 21.63
CA LEU A 122 -17.62 -17.51 22.69
C LEU A 122 -17.34 -18.68 23.64
N PHE A 123 -18.17 -19.73 23.56
CA PHE A 123 -18.14 -20.91 24.42
C PHE A 123 -17.74 -22.19 23.70
N GLN A 124 -17.25 -22.11 22.45
CA GLN A 124 -16.72 -23.29 21.78
C GLN A 124 -15.24 -23.51 22.14
N PRO A 125 -14.89 -24.64 22.80
CA PRO A 125 -13.49 -25.00 23.06
C PRO A 125 -12.67 -25.16 21.76
N ASP A 126 -13.34 -25.36 20.63
CA ASP A 126 -12.76 -25.60 19.29
C ASP A 126 -12.03 -24.41 18.64
N ILE A 127 -12.22 -23.17 19.11
CA ILE A 127 -11.51 -22.02 18.52
C ILE A 127 -10.00 -22.09 18.84
N THR A 128 -9.64 -22.72 19.96
CA THR A 128 -8.22 -22.97 20.29
C THR A 128 -7.57 -23.98 19.36
N GLN A 129 -8.33 -24.94 18.82
CA GLN A 129 -7.85 -25.96 17.87
C GLN A 129 -7.78 -25.45 16.43
N LYS A 130 -8.72 -24.62 15.96
CA LYS A 130 -8.73 -24.16 14.56
C LYS A 130 -7.67 -23.10 14.22
N LEU A 131 -7.07 -22.45 15.23
CA LEU A 131 -5.97 -21.49 15.06
C LEU A 131 -4.58 -22.09 15.33
N THR A 132 -4.51 -23.39 15.67
CA THR A 132 -3.28 -24.16 15.90
C THR A 132 -3.05 -25.20 14.81
N GLY A 133 -3.63 -25.02 13.61
CA GLY A 133 -3.52 -25.93 12.47
C GLY A 133 -2.14 -26.59 12.39
N ALA A 134 -2.19 -27.92 12.49
CA ALA A 134 -1.14 -28.86 12.11
C ALA A 134 -0.64 -28.61 10.68
#